data_AF-A0AA46K6P8-F1
#
_entry.id   AF-A0AA46K6P8-F1
#
_cell.length_a   1.000
_cell.length_b   1.000
_cell.length_c   1.000
_cell.angle_alpha   90.00
_cell.angle_beta   90.00
_cell.angle_gamma   90.00
#
_symmetry.space_group_name_H-M   'P 1'
#
loop_
_entity.id
_entity.type
_entity.pdbx_description
1 polymer ?
#
loop_
_entity_poly.entity_id
_entity_poly.type
_entity_poly.pdbx_seq_one_letter_code
_entity_poly.pdbx_strand_id
1 'polypeptide(L)'
;MNQSDFAKLHSVSRKTVTAWKARGWLVLAGDDIDVEASNANIERFRKTVTRPEKKPAGNKQGNKTGNRSSGNKSGNKNDKDLAESPTKTVERMIAEHGVTMTLDEARQMKENFLALLTQLEYDIKSGQVLPYKDMIEAVGNEYARMRTRLIAIAPEHGPRLRVLASTTNDAEFVQALQEVVYEAMEELSLDADNNRGEN
;
A
#
# COMPACT_ATOMS: atom_id res chain seq x y z
N MET A 1 -48.15 0.29 14.41
CA MET A 1 -48.44 1.69 14.82
C MET A 1 -48.62 2.55 13.57
N ASN A 2 -49.64 3.41 13.51
CA ASN A 2 -49.92 4.26 12.35
C ASN A 2 -48.93 5.45 12.25
N GLN A 3 -48.68 5.96 11.04
CA GLN A 3 -47.81 7.10 10.72
C GLN A 3 -48.10 8.36 11.55
N SER A 4 -49.38 8.62 11.84
CA SER A 4 -49.80 9.78 12.65
C SER A 4 -49.35 9.67 14.10
N ASP A 5 -49.37 8.46 14.67
CA ASP A 5 -48.98 8.23 16.06
C ASP A 5 -47.46 8.09 16.19
N PHE A 6 -46.82 7.54 15.16
CA PHE A 6 -45.35 7.55 15.03
C PHE A 6 -44.78 8.98 14.94
N ALA A 7 -45.47 9.88 14.21
CA ALA A 7 -45.08 11.29 14.14
C ALA A 7 -45.16 11.99 15.50
N LYS A 8 -46.20 11.70 16.30
CA LYS A 8 -46.34 12.23 17.67
C LYS A 8 -45.24 11.70 18.59
N LEU A 9 -44.92 10.40 18.52
CA LEU A 9 -43.86 9.78 19.33
C LEU A 9 -42.51 10.48 19.14
N HIS A 10 -42.16 10.84 17.91
CA HIS A 10 -40.89 11.50 17.59
C HIS A 10 -40.94 13.03 17.59
N SER A 11 -42.09 13.64 17.97
CA SER A 11 -42.31 15.09 17.93
C SER A 11 -41.96 15.71 16.57
N VAL A 12 -42.33 15.03 15.47
CA VAL A 12 -42.08 15.48 14.10
C VAL A 12 -43.38 15.58 13.30
N SER A 13 -43.36 16.33 12.18
CA SER A 13 -44.52 16.42 11.30
C SER A 13 -44.80 15.09 10.58
N ARG A 14 -46.07 14.83 10.26
CA ARG A 14 -46.47 13.67 9.42
C ARG A 14 -45.71 13.62 8.08
N LYS A 15 -45.44 14.79 7.48
CA LYS A 15 -44.65 14.93 6.25
C LYS A 15 -43.21 14.42 6.40
N THR A 16 -42.62 14.60 7.58
CA THR A 16 -41.27 14.08 7.90
C THR A 16 -41.26 12.56 7.92
N VAL A 17 -42.30 11.94 8.52
CA VAL A 17 -42.46 10.47 8.54
C VAL A 17 -42.69 9.92 7.13
N THR A 18 -43.48 10.61 6.29
CA THR A 18 -43.64 10.23 4.87
C THR A 18 -42.32 10.31 4.10
N ALA A 19 -41.48 11.32 4.37
CA ALA A 19 -40.15 11.42 3.78
C ALA A 19 -39.21 10.31 4.26
N TRP A 20 -39.29 9.89 5.52
CA TRP A 20 -38.54 8.73 6.03
C TRP A 20 -39.02 7.43 5.39
N LYS A 21 -40.32 7.27 5.17
CA LYS A 21 -40.90 6.15 4.41
C LYS A 21 -40.36 6.08 2.99
N ALA A 22 -40.37 7.21 2.27
CA ALA A 22 -39.87 7.29 0.89
C ALA A 22 -38.36 7.03 0.78
N ARG A 23 -37.60 7.31 1.84
CA ARG A 23 -36.16 7.02 1.94
C ARG A 23 -35.83 5.61 2.43
N GLY A 24 -36.84 4.78 2.70
CA GLY A 24 -36.67 3.41 3.18
C GLY A 24 -36.19 3.30 4.64
N TRP A 25 -36.36 4.36 5.45
CA TRP A 25 -35.91 4.37 6.85
C TRP A 25 -36.94 3.76 7.82
N LEU A 26 -38.16 3.50 7.35
CA LEU A 26 -39.22 2.87 8.13
C LEU A 26 -39.39 1.42 7.69
N VAL A 27 -39.48 0.50 8.65
CA VAL A 27 -39.82 -0.90 8.43
C VAL A 27 -41.33 -1.06 8.61
N LEU A 28 -42.00 -1.56 7.58
CA LEU A 28 -43.44 -1.79 7.58
C LEU A 28 -43.73 -3.26 7.88
N ALA A 29 -44.58 -3.50 8.87
CA ALA A 29 -45.19 -4.78 9.17
C ALA A 29 -46.63 -4.75 8.63
N GLY A 30 -46.79 -4.96 7.32
CA GLY A 30 -48.09 -4.81 6.65
C GLY A 30 -48.52 -3.33 6.57
N ASP A 31 -49.68 -3.00 7.14
CA ASP A 31 -50.21 -1.63 7.17
C ASP A 31 -49.72 -0.82 8.38
N ASP A 32 -48.97 -1.46 9.28
CA ASP A 32 -48.44 -0.89 10.51
C ASP A 32 -46.92 -0.65 10.43
N ILE A 33 -46.43 0.40 11.10
CA ILE A 33 -45.00 0.64 11.29
C ILE A 33 -44.49 -0.21 12.45
N ASP A 34 -43.42 -0.95 12.20
CA ASP A 34 -42.60 -1.58 13.23
C ASP A 34 -41.75 -0.50 13.90
N VAL A 35 -42.10 -0.17 15.14
CA VAL A 35 -41.53 0.96 15.89
C VAL A 35 -40.08 0.70 16.25
N GLU A 36 -39.73 -0.53 16.62
CA GLU A 36 -38.39 -0.87 17.10
C GLU A 36 -37.40 -0.89 15.93
N ALA A 37 -37.76 -1.59 14.85
CA ALA A 37 -36.92 -1.65 13.65
C ALA A 37 -36.81 -0.29 12.94
N SER A 38 -37.89 0.50 12.93
CA SER A 38 -37.87 1.86 12.36
C SER A 38 -37.06 2.83 13.21
N ASN A 39 -37.10 2.71 14.54
CA ASN A 39 -36.29 3.55 15.42
C ASN A 39 -34.80 3.26 15.29
N ALA A 40 -34.42 1.98 15.18
CA ALA A 40 -33.04 1.58 14.91
C ALA A 40 -32.54 2.15 13.57
N ASN A 41 -33.37 2.14 12.53
CA ASN A 41 -33.02 2.73 11.23
C ASN A 41 -32.95 4.26 11.30
N ILE A 42 -33.90 4.92 11.96
CA ILE A 42 -33.88 6.38 12.13
C ILE A 42 -32.64 6.79 12.92
N GLU A 43 -32.25 6.09 13.97
CA GLU A 43 -31.02 6.38 14.71
C GLU A 43 -29.75 6.25 13.83
N ARG A 44 -29.72 5.24 12.96
CA ARG A 44 -28.64 5.03 11.98
C ARG A 44 -28.57 6.14 10.92
N PHE A 45 -29.71 6.66 10.46
CA PHE A 45 -29.76 7.59 9.31
C PHE A 45 -30.00 9.08 9.68
N ARG A 46 -30.47 9.40 10.88
CA ARG A 46 -30.85 10.77 11.32
C ARG A 46 -29.69 11.68 11.72
N LYS A 47 -28.43 11.20 11.73
CA LYS A 47 -27.26 12.05 12.05
C LYS A 47 -26.88 13.09 10.98
N THR A 48 -27.68 13.26 9.92
CA THR A 48 -27.56 14.42 9.04
C THR A 48 -28.65 15.45 9.36
N VAL A 49 -28.21 16.64 9.76
CA VAL A 49 -28.98 17.87 10.05
C VAL A 49 -29.56 18.00 11.47
N THR A 50 -28.66 18.08 12.45
CA THR A 50 -28.80 19.07 13.54
C THR A 50 -27.40 19.50 13.96
N ARG A 51 -27.00 20.71 13.57
CA ARG A 51 -25.79 21.38 14.09
C ARG A 51 -25.95 21.51 15.62
N PRO A 52 -25.14 20.85 16.46
CA PRO A 52 -25.18 21.08 17.89
C PRO A 52 -24.43 22.38 18.20
N GLU A 53 -25.00 23.21 19.07
CA GLU A 53 -24.32 24.37 19.63
C GLU A 53 -23.07 23.93 20.41
N LYS A 54 -22.00 24.71 20.25
CA LYS A 54 -20.69 24.53 20.86
C LYS A 54 -20.80 24.63 22.39
N LYS A 55 -20.44 23.57 23.13
CA LYS A 55 -20.10 23.64 24.57
C LYS A 55 -18.63 23.21 24.79
N PRO A 56 -17.92 23.84 25.74
CA PRO A 56 -16.45 23.84 25.77
C PRO A 56 -15.86 22.55 26.35
N ALA A 57 -14.62 22.29 25.93
CA ALA A 57 -13.82 21.11 26.22
C ALA A 57 -13.51 20.92 27.71
N GLY A 58 -13.62 19.68 28.18
CA GLY A 58 -13.07 19.21 29.45
C GLY A 58 -11.93 18.23 29.19
N ASN A 59 -10.69 18.72 29.22
CA ASN A 59 -9.49 17.87 29.23
C ASN A 59 -9.31 17.26 30.62
N LYS A 60 -9.48 15.95 30.78
CA LYS A 60 -8.96 15.22 31.94
C LYS A 60 -8.54 13.79 31.59
N GLN A 61 -7.28 13.51 31.97
CA GLN A 61 -6.67 12.21 32.25
C GLN A 61 -6.26 11.38 31.03
N GLY A 62 -5.03 10.91 30.90
CA GLY A 62 -3.89 10.96 31.81
C GLY A 62 -2.80 10.06 31.23
N ASN A 63 -1.61 10.62 31.04
CA ASN A 63 -0.43 9.92 30.55
C ASN A 63 0.12 9.03 31.68
N LYS A 64 0.20 7.71 31.49
CA LYS A 64 1.00 6.83 32.37
C LYS A 64 1.43 5.54 31.68
N THR A 65 2.68 5.58 31.19
CA THR A 65 3.76 4.60 31.40
C THR A 65 3.51 3.11 31.16
N GLY A 66 4.36 2.51 30.33
CA GLY A 66 4.63 1.08 30.46
C GLY A 66 5.36 0.41 29.30
N ASN A 67 6.51 0.94 28.86
CA ASN A 67 7.41 0.17 28.00
C ASN A 67 7.95 -1.03 28.80
N ARG A 68 7.50 -2.25 28.47
CA ARG A 68 8.12 -3.50 28.95
C ARG A 68 8.38 -4.40 27.75
N SER A 69 9.63 -4.34 27.30
CA SER A 69 10.31 -5.37 26.54
C SER A 69 10.02 -6.75 27.14
N SER A 70 9.41 -7.64 26.35
CA SER A 70 9.39 -9.07 26.65
C SER A 70 9.56 -9.86 25.36
N GLY A 71 10.77 -10.39 25.18
CA GLY A 71 11.01 -11.77 24.75
C GLY A 71 10.71 -12.12 23.30
N ASN A 72 11.75 -12.08 22.46
CA ASN A 72 11.87 -12.93 21.27
C ASN A 72 11.71 -14.42 21.65
N LYS A 73 10.65 -15.07 21.18
CA LYS A 73 10.66 -16.48 20.73
C LYS A 73 9.30 -16.88 20.13
N SER A 74 9.21 -16.76 18.81
CA SER A 74 8.41 -17.63 17.96
C SER A 74 9.16 -17.64 16.63
N GLY A 75 9.94 -18.68 16.32
CA GLY A 75 9.35 -19.93 15.88
C GLY A 75 9.34 -19.87 14.35
N ASN A 76 10.49 -20.19 13.77
CA ASN A 76 10.73 -20.24 12.32
C ASN A 76 9.73 -21.19 11.66
N LYS A 77 8.58 -20.66 11.24
CA LYS A 77 7.73 -21.29 10.23
C LYS A 77 8.13 -20.66 8.91
N ASN A 78 8.76 -21.46 8.06
CA ASN A 78 8.84 -21.20 6.64
C ASN A 78 7.42 -21.32 6.06
N ASP A 79 6.54 -20.38 6.38
CA ASP A 79 5.50 -20.05 5.43
C ASP A 79 6.19 -19.23 4.35
N LYS A 80 6.09 -19.69 3.10
CA LYS A 80 6.25 -18.78 1.97
C LYS A 80 5.21 -17.71 2.21
N ASP A 81 5.62 -16.59 2.82
CA ASP A 81 4.91 -15.33 2.83
C ASP A 81 4.81 -14.90 1.37
N LEU A 82 3.87 -15.53 0.66
CA LEU A 82 3.23 -14.99 -0.51
C LEU A 82 2.72 -13.65 -0.04
N ALA A 83 3.49 -12.60 -0.34
CA ALA A 83 3.13 -11.21 -0.07
C ALA A 83 1.63 -11.08 -0.32
N GLU A 84 0.88 -10.96 0.78
CA GLU A 84 -0.55 -11.16 0.71
C GLU A 84 -1.10 -10.09 -0.23
N SER A 85 -1.78 -10.52 -1.29
CA SER A 85 -2.25 -9.60 -2.32
C SER A 85 -3.02 -8.46 -1.62
N PRO A 86 -2.80 -7.18 -2.00
CA PRO A 86 -3.50 -6.06 -1.41
C PRO A 86 -5.02 -6.29 -1.33
N THR A 87 -5.58 -6.98 -2.34
CA THR A 87 -6.99 -7.39 -2.39
C THR A 87 -7.38 -8.30 -1.22
N LYS A 88 -6.56 -9.31 -0.90
CA LYS A 88 -6.82 -10.28 0.15
C LYS A 88 -6.69 -9.67 1.56
N THR A 89 -5.80 -8.70 1.73
CA THR A 89 -5.70 -7.90 2.97
C THR A 89 -6.96 -7.05 3.18
N VAL A 90 -7.44 -6.39 2.12
CA VAL A 90 -8.67 -5.60 2.15
C VAL A 90 -9.90 -6.49 2.40
N GLU A 91 -9.99 -7.65 1.74
CA GLU A 91 -11.06 -8.63 1.97
C GLU A 91 -11.10 -9.10 3.43
N ARG A 92 -9.94 -9.37 4.04
CA ARG A 92 -9.87 -9.68 5.48
C ARG A 92 -10.34 -8.50 6.33
N MET A 93 -9.87 -7.27 6.06
CA MET A 93 -10.29 -6.09 6.82
C MET A 93 -11.81 -5.86 6.73
N ILE A 94 -12.41 -6.06 5.56
CA ILE A 94 -13.85 -5.95 5.36
C ILE A 94 -14.59 -7.08 6.07
N ALA A 95 -14.08 -8.32 6.02
CA ALA A 95 -14.67 -9.46 6.71
C ALA A 95 -14.60 -9.32 8.24
N GLU A 96 -13.52 -8.72 8.76
CA GLU A 96 -13.26 -8.58 10.19
C GLU A 96 -13.97 -7.36 10.81
N HIS A 97 -14.07 -6.24 10.08
CA HIS A 97 -14.58 -4.97 10.62
C HIS A 97 -15.72 -4.35 9.81
N GLY A 98 -15.90 -4.71 8.54
CA GLY A 98 -16.84 -4.04 7.63
C GLY A 98 -18.33 -4.25 7.96
N VAL A 99 -18.70 -5.35 8.63
CA VAL A 99 -20.10 -5.65 8.98
C VAL A 99 -20.60 -4.84 10.19
N THR A 100 -19.69 -4.38 11.05
CA THR A 100 -20.04 -3.71 12.33
C THR A 100 -19.81 -2.21 12.31
N MET A 101 -19.11 -1.68 11.31
CA MET A 101 -18.80 -0.25 11.22
C MET A 101 -19.98 0.58 10.71
N THR A 102 -20.16 1.75 11.33
CA THR A 102 -21.06 2.79 10.82
C THR A 102 -20.47 3.48 9.59
N LEU A 103 -21.31 4.17 8.80
CA LEU A 103 -20.85 4.86 7.58
C LEU A 103 -19.76 5.92 7.84
N ASP A 104 -19.84 6.61 8.97
CA ASP A 104 -18.86 7.65 9.33
C ASP A 104 -17.53 7.03 9.74
N GLU A 105 -17.56 5.90 10.47
CA GLU A 105 -16.35 5.15 10.78
C GLU A 105 -15.69 4.57 9.52
N ALA A 106 -16.48 4.09 8.57
CA ALA A 106 -15.97 3.61 7.28
C ALA A 106 -15.32 4.74 6.47
N ARG A 107 -15.90 5.96 6.49
CA ARG A 107 -15.28 7.14 5.85
C ARG A 107 -13.98 7.53 6.53
N GLN A 108 -13.95 7.58 7.86
CA GLN A 108 -12.73 7.88 8.61
C GLN A 108 -11.61 6.87 8.30
N MET A 109 -11.95 5.58 8.26
CA MET A 109 -11.01 4.53 7.90
C MET A 109 -10.45 4.74 6.49
N LYS A 110 -11.32 5.03 5.51
CA LYS A 110 -10.89 5.35 4.13
C LYS A 110 -9.94 6.54 4.10
N GLU A 111 -10.26 7.63 4.78
CA GLU A 111 -9.43 8.84 4.81
C GLU A 111 -8.07 8.56 5.46
N ASN A 112 -8.05 7.80 6.56
CA ASN A 112 -6.80 7.40 7.21
C ASN A 112 -5.93 6.53 6.29
N PHE A 113 -6.52 5.55 5.60
CA PHE A 113 -5.76 4.73 4.65
C PHE A 113 -5.26 5.53 3.45
N LEU A 114 -6.05 6.47 2.95
CA LEU A 114 -5.62 7.36 1.88
C LEU A 114 -4.41 8.20 2.33
N ALA A 115 -4.45 8.76 3.54
CA ALA A 115 -3.33 9.52 4.10
C ALA A 115 -2.06 8.66 4.21
N LEU A 116 -2.16 7.43 4.73
CA LEU A 116 -1.03 6.50 4.83
C LEU A 116 -0.46 6.13 3.45
N LEU A 117 -1.32 5.93 2.45
CA LEU A 117 -0.88 5.64 1.08
C LEU A 117 -0.12 6.83 0.51
N THR A 118 -0.63 8.05 0.67
CA THR A 118 0.08 9.26 0.19
C THR A 118 1.41 9.47 0.89
N GLN A 119 1.49 9.13 2.18
CA GLN A 119 2.75 9.17 2.92
C GLN A 119 3.73 8.12 2.38
N LEU A 120 3.30 6.88 2.16
CA LEU A 120 4.16 5.83 1.59
C LEU A 120 4.69 6.23 0.21
N GLU A 121 3.85 6.82 -0.65
CA GLU A 121 4.29 7.33 -1.95
C GLU A 121 5.33 8.44 -1.80
N TYR A 122 5.15 9.35 -0.84
CA TYR A 122 6.13 10.38 -0.53
C TYR A 122 7.44 9.76 -0.02
N ASP A 123 7.38 8.77 0.86
CA ASP A 123 8.55 8.10 1.43
C ASP A 123 9.33 7.33 0.35
N ILE A 124 8.63 6.72 -0.63
CA ILE A 124 9.25 6.09 -1.80
C ILE A 124 9.91 7.14 -2.69
N LYS A 125 9.18 8.21 -3.03
CA LYS A 125 9.69 9.28 -3.93
C LYS A 125 10.85 10.08 -3.31
N SER A 126 10.83 10.26 -1.99
CA SER A 126 11.92 10.91 -1.25
C SER A 126 13.12 9.99 -1.01
N GLY A 127 13.01 8.70 -1.36
CA GLY A 127 14.07 7.71 -1.18
C GLY A 127 14.26 7.23 0.25
N GLN A 128 13.38 7.60 1.18
CA GLN A 128 13.39 7.12 2.56
C GLN A 128 13.01 5.63 2.64
N VAL A 129 12.13 5.17 1.74
CA VAL A 129 11.75 3.77 1.58
C VAL A 129 12.16 3.30 0.21
N LEU A 130 13.04 2.30 0.15
CA LEU A 130 13.50 1.72 -1.10
C LEU A 130 12.74 0.42 -1.40
N PRO A 131 12.05 0.30 -2.55
CA PRO A 131 11.42 -0.95 -2.96
C PRO A 131 12.51 -1.98 -3.32
N TYR A 132 12.78 -2.91 -2.38
CA TYR A 132 13.87 -3.87 -2.53
C TYR A 132 13.74 -4.79 -3.75
N LYS A 133 12.51 -5.09 -4.21
CA LYS A 133 12.26 -5.95 -5.37
C LYS A 133 12.77 -5.30 -6.65
N ASP A 134 12.36 -4.06 -6.89
CA ASP A 134 12.74 -3.29 -8.07
C ASP A 134 14.26 -3.07 -8.08
N MET A 135 14.86 -2.83 -6.91
CA MET A 135 16.31 -2.75 -6.76
C MET A 135 17.01 -4.07 -7.11
N ILE A 136 16.52 -5.21 -6.59
CA ILE A 136 17.11 -6.53 -6.90
C ILE A 136 17.00 -6.83 -8.40
N GLU A 137 15.88 -6.49 -9.02
CA GLU A 137 15.68 -6.68 -10.46
C GLU A 137 16.65 -5.81 -11.28
N ALA A 138 16.77 -4.52 -10.94
CA ALA A 138 17.71 -3.62 -11.59
C ALA A 138 19.16 -4.13 -11.46
N VAL A 139 19.59 -4.48 -10.23
CA VAL A 139 20.93 -5.03 -9.98
C VAL A 139 21.13 -6.37 -10.70
N GLY A 140 20.12 -7.24 -10.71
CA GLY A 140 20.15 -8.51 -11.42
C GLY A 140 20.35 -8.36 -12.92
N ASN A 141 19.70 -7.37 -13.53
CA ASN A 141 19.87 -7.04 -14.95
C ASN A 141 21.28 -6.55 -15.25
N GLU A 142 21.87 -5.71 -14.40
CA GLU A 142 23.27 -5.27 -14.55
C GLU A 142 24.26 -6.43 -14.45
N TYR A 143 24.08 -7.33 -13.46
CA TYR A 143 24.92 -8.52 -13.34
C TYR A 143 24.77 -9.47 -14.53
N ALA A 144 23.56 -9.59 -15.10
CA ALA A 144 23.33 -10.39 -16.30
C ALA A 144 24.07 -9.81 -17.53
N ARG A 145 24.06 -8.48 -17.68
CA ARG A 145 24.83 -7.77 -18.72
C ARG A 145 26.34 -7.99 -18.52
N MET A 146 26.85 -7.74 -17.32
CA MET A 146 28.26 -7.96 -16.98
C MET A 146 28.69 -9.40 -17.28
N ARG A 147 27.89 -10.39 -16.87
CA ARG A 147 28.15 -11.80 -17.15
C ARG A 147 28.23 -12.08 -18.65
N THR A 148 27.30 -11.53 -19.42
CA THR A 148 27.25 -11.72 -20.88
C THR A 148 28.49 -11.13 -21.55
N ARG A 149 28.88 -9.91 -21.16
CA ARG A 149 30.09 -9.26 -21.69
C ARG A 149 31.36 -10.03 -21.33
N LEU A 150 31.53 -10.44 -20.08
CA LEU A 150 32.69 -11.24 -19.64
C LEU A 150 32.82 -12.56 -20.41
N ILE A 151 31.71 -13.23 -20.71
CA ILE A 151 31.72 -14.45 -21.51
C ILE A 151 32.13 -14.16 -22.97
N ALA A 152 31.76 -13.00 -23.51
CA ALA A 152 32.06 -12.60 -24.88
C ALA A 152 33.54 -12.22 -25.12
N ILE A 153 34.29 -11.85 -24.07
CA ILE A 153 35.71 -11.49 -24.19
C ILE A 153 36.53 -12.61 -24.86
N ALA A 154 36.30 -13.87 -24.44
CA ALA A 154 37.06 -15.00 -24.93
C ALA A 154 36.91 -15.26 -26.45
N PRO A 155 35.68 -15.35 -27.02
CA PRO A 155 35.52 -15.51 -28.46
C PRO A 155 35.95 -14.28 -29.26
N GLU A 156 35.74 -13.05 -28.75
CA GLU A 156 36.09 -11.82 -29.49
C GLU A 156 37.60 -11.57 -29.54
N HIS A 157 38.29 -11.69 -28.41
CA HIS A 157 39.70 -11.34 -28.30
C HIS A 157 40.64 -12.54 -28.29
N GLY A 158 40.12 -13.77 -28.16
CA GLY A 158 40.91 -15.00 -28.15
C GLY A 158 41.86 -15.16 -29.34
N PRO A 159 41.45 -14.91 -30.59
CA PRO A 159 42.34 -14.97 -31.75
C PRO A 159 43.48 -13.95 -31.68
N ARG A 160 43.19 -12.69 -31.30
CA ARG A 160 44.18 -11.61 -31.16
C ARG A 160 45.20 -11.94 -30.06
N LEU A 161 44.72 -12.40 -28.90
CA LEU A 161 45.57 -12.81 -27.78
C LEU A 161 46.47 -13.99 -28.12
N ARG A 162 45.97 -14.96 -28.91
CA ARG A 162 46.78 -16.11 -29.36
C ARG A 162 47.94 -15.70 -30.26
N VAL A 163 47.72 -14.72 -31.14
CA VAL A 163 48.79 -14.18 -32.00
C VAL A 163 49.84 -13.47 -31.15
N LEU A 164 49.41 -12.56 -30.27
CA LEU A 164 50.31 -11.83 -29.36
C LEU A 164 51.15 -12.76 -28.49
N ALA A 165 50.55 -13.83 -27.94
CA ALA A 165 51.26 -14.82 -27.14
C ALA A 165 52.36 -15.56 -27.91
N SER A 166 52.30 -15.57 -29.25
CA SER A 166 53.32 -16.22 -30.10
C SER A 166 54.41 -15.26 -30.59
N THR A 167 54.17 -13.96 -30.56
CA THR A 167 55.05 -12.95 -31.17
C THR A 167 55.72 -12.01 -30.17
N THR A 168 55.24 -11.96 -28.93
CA THR A 168 55.49 -10.83 -28.04
C THR A 168 55.90 -11.28 -26.64
N ASN A 169 56.60 -10.41 -25.91
CA ASN A 169 57.01 -10.64 -24.51
C ASN A 169 55.80 -10.62 -23.55
N ASP A 170 55.91 -11.32 -22.42
CA ASP A 170 54.84 -11.51 -21.43
C ASP A 170 54.24 -10.18 -20.94
N ALA A 171 55.06 -9.13 -20.82
CA ALA A 171 54.62 -7.81 -20.37
C ALA A 171 53.62 -7.16 -21.36
N GLU A 172 53.91 -7.22 -22.66
CA GLU A 172 53.04 -6.65 -23.69
C GLU A 172 51.75 -7.48 -23.85
N PHE A 173 51.83 -8.80 -23.64
CA PHE A 173 50.66 -9.67 -23.59
C PHE A 173 49.72 -9.31 -22.43
N VAL A 174 50.26 -9.14 -21.22
CA VAL A 174 49.48 -8.72 -20.04
C VAL A 174 48.85 -7.35 -20.26
N GLN A 175 49.58 -6.41 -20.87
CA GLN A 175 49.04 -5.09 -21.19
C GLN A 175 47.87 -5.16 -22.17
N ALA A 176 47.97 -5.96 -23.23
CA ALA A 176 46.87 -6.17 -24.18
C ALA A 176 45.65 -6.82 -23.51
N LEU A 177 45.86 -7.74 -22.56
CA LEU A 177 44.76 -8.35 -21.80
C LEU A 177 44.08 -7.34 -20.87
N GLN A 178 44.85 -6.47 -20.21
CA GLN A 178 44.30 -5.39 -19.41
C GLN A 178 43.50 -4.39 -20.25
N GLU A 179 43.99 -4.04 -21.44
CA GLU A 179 43.28 -3.16 -22.39
C GLU A 179 41.90 -3.72 -22.73
N VAL A 180 41.81 -5.01 -23.08
CA VAL A 180 40.54 -5.69 -23.39
C VAL A 180 39.57 -5.68 -22.21
N VAL A 181 40.07 -5.88 -20.99
CA VAL A 181 39.23 -5.83 -19.78
C VAL A 181 38.73 -4.41 -19.53
N TYR A 182 39.58 -3.39 -19.70
CA TYR A 182 39.15 -2.00 -19.54
C TYR A 182 38.14 -1.58 -20.61
N GLU A 183 38.34 -1.98 -21.87
CA GLU A 183 37.39 -1.74 -22.96
C GLU A 183 36.01 -2.37 -22.64
N ALA A 184 36.00 -3.64 -22.21
CA ALA A 184 34.76 -4.32 -21.82
C ALA A 184 34.07 -3.69 -20.58
N MET A 185 34.83 -3.09 -19.67
CA MET A 185 34.29 -2.37 -18.51
C MET A 185 33.78 -0.97 -18.89
N GLU A 186 34.43 -0.29 -19.83
CA GLU A 186 33.99 1.01 -20.33
C GLU A 186 32.71 0.88 -21.18
N GLU A 187 32.58 -0.17 -21.99
CA GLU A 187 31.31 -0.45 -22.68
C GLU A 187 30.16 -0.67 -21.69
N LEU A 188 30.43 -1.38 -20.59
CA LEU A 188 29.43 -1.62 -19.55
C LEU A 188 29.06 -0.32 -18.79
N SER A 189 30.00 0.61 -18.62
CA SER A 189 29.75 1.91 -17.98
C SER A 189 28.98 2.87 -18.90
N LEU A 190 29.32 2.93 -20.19
CA LEU A 190 28.66 3.79 -21.18
C LEU A 190 27.22 3.37 -21.48
N ASP A 191 26.94 2.06 -21.50
CA ASP A 191 25.58 1.54 -21.63
C ASP A 191 24.67 1.99 -20.47
N ALA A 192 25.22 2.21 -19.28
CA ALA A 192 24.47 2.72 -18.13
C ALA A 192 24.12 4.21 -18.28
N ASP A 193 25.01 5.02 -18.88
CA ASP A 193 24.79 6.46 -19.06
C ASP A 193 23.87 6.78 -20.25
N ASN A 194 23.91 6.00 -21.33
CA ASN A 194 22.97 6.14 -22.44
C ASN A 194 21.52 5.84 -22.00
N ASN A 195 21.32 4.89 -21.10
CA ASN A 195 19.99 4.58 -20.53
C ASN A 195 19.48 5.62 -19.52
N ARG A 196 20.34 6.49 -18.98
CA ARG A 196 19.92 7.59 -18.08
C ARG A 196 19.31 8.78 -18.82
N GLY A 197 19.44 8.85 -20.14
CA GLY A 197 18.97 9.97 -20.97
C GLY A 197 17.50 9.90 -21.40
N GLU A 198 16.79 8.78 -21.19
CA GLU A 198 15.44 8.56 -21.73
C GLU A 198 14.30 8.45 -20.69
N ASN A 199 14.55 8.76 -19.41
CA ASN A 199 13.49 8.79 -18.37
C ASN A 199 13.22 10.20 -17.83
#